data_AF-A0A3C0EC71-F1
#
_entry.id   AF-A0A3C0EC71-F1
#
_cell.length_a   1.000
_cell.length_b   1.000
_cell.length_c   1.000
_cell.angle_alpha   90.00
_cell.angle_beta   90.00
_cell.angle_gamma   90.00
#
_symmetry.space_group_name_H-M   'P 1'
#
loop_
_entity.id
_entity.type
_entity.pdbx_description
1 polymer ?
#
loop_
_entity_poly.entity_id
_entity_poly.type
_entity_poly.pdbx_seq_one_letter_code
_entity_poly.pdbx_strand_id
1 'polypeptide(L)'
;YGGQAVIEGVMIRGRNFFSLAVRRQDGTIFRQQEPLNNMFNGPIRRVPLLRGVLVLLESLTLGMKALRRSANIAMQEDQGDEHEELPAWAMAGTLAISLLFGIGLFFMLPLFIVWLLDPYVSSDFVSNVIEGAIRLTILVSYIKVIGFSSDIKRVFAYHGAEHMAVHTHEAGLPLIVENVRKFGTPHPRCGTAFLLTVVLVSIIVFAFLQRPPIEWRIFSRIALVPVIAAFSYEIIRFSGAHQEAWFGRLISQPGLILQRLTTRQPDDSQIEVAICAMEAAIAADQGREYPEQIVESVNGVGTTGEHTEPEATPGEEGASGATSDG
;
A
#
# COMPACT_ATOMS: atom_id res chain seq x y z
N TYR A 1 -9.22 -2.64 -7.16
CA TYR A 1 -8.53 -1.70 -6.26
C TYR A 1 -7.56 -2.49 -5.41
N GLY A 2 -6.45 -1.87 -5.02
CA GLY A 2 -5.50 -2.43 -4.08
C GLY A 2 -4.62 -1.31 -3.56
N GLY A 3 -4.13 -1.43 -2.34
CA GLY A 3 -3.46 -0.32 -1.67
C GLY A 3 -2.11 -0.64 -1.07
N GLN A 4 -1.64 0.34 -0.32
CA GLN A 4 -0.45 0.28 0.49
C GLN A 4 -0.70 1.11 1.76
N ALA A 5 -0.40 0.54 2.92
CA ALA A 5 -0.33 1.32 4.15
C ALA A 5 0.88 2.27 4.11
N VAL A 6 0.66 3.49 4.59
CA VAL A 6 1.69 4.52 4.73
C VAL A 6 1.68 5.03 6.17
N ILE A 7 2.57 5.96 6.51
CA ILE A 7 2.61 6.55 7.85
C ILE A 7 1.28 7.28 8.09
N GLU A 8 0.56 6.87 9.14
CA GLU A 8 -0.75 7.39 9.52
C GLU A 8 -1.83 7.33 8.43
N GLY A 9 -1.71 6.43 7.46
CA GLY A 9 -2.59 6.48 6.31
C GLY A 9 -2.64 5.26 5.42
N VAL A 10 -3.48 5.37 4.40
CA VAL A 10 -3.66 4.37 3.35
C VAL A 10 -3.64 5.05 1.99
N MET A 11 -2.86 4.48 1.07
CA MET A 11 -2.93 4.79 -0.35
C MET A 11 -3.70 3.69 -1.06
N ILE A 12 -4.70 4.04 -1.86
CA ILE A 12 -5.45 3.12 -2.72
C ILE A 12 -5.15 3.43 -4.17
N ARG A 13 -4.72 2.42 -4.92
CA ARG A 13 -4.56 2.47 -6.37
C ARG A 13 -5.85 1.99 -7.05
N GLY A 14 -6.50 2.89 -7.77
CA GLY A 14 -7.62 2.62 -8.67
C GLY A 14 -7.18 2.15 -10.07
N ARG A 15 -8.06 2.34 -11.04
CA ARG A 15 -7.85 2.04 -12.45
C ARG A 15 -7.08 3.16 -13.13
N ASN A 16 -7.53 4.39 -12.92
CA ASN A 16 -7.00 5.60 -13.56
C ASN A 16 -6.45 6.60 -12.55
N PHE A 17 -6.85 6.49 -11.29
CA PHE A 17 -6.42 7.40 -10.21
C PHE A 17 -5.84 6.62 -9.04
N PHE A 18 -5.07 7.31 -8.20
CA PHE A 18 -4.82 6.85 -6.84
C PHE A 18 -5.36 7.88 -5.84
N SER A 19 -5.71 7.39 -4.66
CA SER A 19 -6.07 8.22 -3.51
C SER A 19 -5.12 7.94 -2.36
N LEU A 20 -4.81 9.00 -1.61
CA LEU A 20 -4.09 8.94 -0.35
C LEU A 20 -4.98 9.57 0.73
N ALA A 21 -5.22 8.84 1.81
CA ALA A 21 -5.82 9.38 3.03
C ALA A 21 -4.84 9.23 4.19
N VAL A 22 -4.66 10.30 4.97
CA VAL A 22 -3.72 10.37 6.11
C VAL A 22 -4.40 11.05 7.28
N ARG A 23 -4.31 10.46 8.47
CA ARG A 23 -4.75 11.07 9.72
C ARG A 23 -3.71 12.10 10.18
N ARG A 24 -4.14 13.34 10.40
CA ARG A 24 -3.34 14.41 11.00
C ARG A 24 -3.34 14.33 12.53
N GLN A 25 -2.51 15.13 13.20
CA GLN A 25 -2.42 15.12 14.66
C GLN A 25 -3.65 15.76 15.30
N ASP A 26 -4.27 16.74 14.62
CA ASP A 26 -5.56 17.35 14.94
C ASP A 26 -6.76 16.38 14.84
N GLY A 27 -6.51 15.15 14.37
CA GLY A 27 -7.51 14.11 14.22
C GLY A 27 -8.31 14.19 12.91
N THR A 28 -8.09 15.18 12.05
CA THR A 28 -8.73 15.27 10.73
C THR A 28 -8.09 14.31 9.73
N ILE A 29 -8.82 13.97 8.67
CA ILE A 29 -8.33 13.12 7.59
C ILE A 29 -7.99 13.98 6.38
N PHE A 30 -6.70 14.15 6.11
CA PHE A 30 -6.24 14.69 4.85
C PHE A 30 -6.51 13.69 3.73
N ARG A 31 -6.99 14.20 2.59
CA ARG A 31 -7.23 13.41 1.37
C ARG A 31 -6.53 14.05 0.19
N GLN A 32 -6.03 13.21 -0.69
CA GLN A 32 -5.54 13.63 -2.00
C GLN A 32 -5.90 12.59 -3.04
N GLN A 33 -6.24 13.05 -4.24
CA GLN A 33 -6.45 12.22 -5.41
C GLN A 33 -5.58 12.74 -6.53
N GLU A 34 -4.97 11.82 -7.29
CA GLU A 34 -4.14 12.17 -8.43
C GLU A 34 -4.30 11.13 -9.55
N PRO A 35 -4.23 11.55 -10.81
CA PRO A 35 -4.24 10.61 -11.93
C PRO A 35 -2.98 9.74 -11.92
N LEU A 36 -3.14 8.47 -12.25
CA LEU A 36 -2.03 7.56 -12.48
C LEU A 36 -1.29 7.96 -13.76
N ASN A 37 0.04 8.01 -13.68
CA ASN A 37 0.86 8.38 -14.82
C ASN A 37 0.78 7.29 -15.92
N ASN A 38 0.48 7.70 -17.14
CA ASN A 38 0.42 6.83 -18.31
C ASN A 38 1.81 6.37 -18.82
N MET A 39 2.91 6.83 -18.22
CA MET A 39 4.27 6.44 -18.61
C MET A 39 4.49 4.91 -18.62
N PHE A 40 3.77 4.16 -17.76
CA PHE A 40 3.85 2.69 -17.69
C PHE A 40 2.72 1.99 -18.48
N ASN A 41 1.84 2.76 -19.16
CA ASN A 41 0.74 2.25 -19.96
C ASN A 41 1.17 2.13 -21.43
N GLY A 42 1.77 0.98 -21.77
CA GLY A 42 2.20 0.65 -23.13
C GLY A 42 1.96 -0.81 -23.51
N PRO A 43 2.21 -1.21 -24.78
CA PRO A 43 2.00 -2.58 -25.26
C PRO A 43 2.85 -3.60 -24.48
N ILE A 44 3.99 -3.18 -23.94
CA ILE A 44 4.89 -4.01 -23.12
C ILE A 44 4.20 -4.51 -21.85
N ARG A 45 3.18 -3.81 -21.33
CA ARG A 45 2.37 -4.24 -20.18
C ARG A 45 1.53 -5.49 -20.46
N ARG A 46 1.40 -5.90 -21.73
CA ARG A 46 0.74 -7.15 -22.15
C ARG A 46 1.69 -8.34 -22.17
N VAL A 47 3.00 -8.11 -22.28
CA VAL A 47 4.01 -9.17 -22.37
C VAL A 47 4.28 -9.77 -20.99
N PRO A 48 4.10 -11.10 -20.80
CA PRO A 48 4.45 -11.76 -19.54
C PRO A 48 5.91 -11.50 -19.13
N LEU A 49 6.18 -11.52 -17.82
CA LEU A 49 7.49 -11.20 -17.20
C LEU A 49 7.89 -9.72 -17.29
N LEU A 50 7.85 -9.11 -18.48
CA LEU A 50 8.16 -7.68 -18.64
C LEU A 50 7.13 -6.79 -17.97
N ARG A 51 5.84 -7.15 -18.05
CA ARG A 51 4.77 -6.43 -17.36
C ARG A 51 4.94 -6.41 -15.85
N GLY A 52 5.47 -7.48 -15.26
CA GLY A 52 5.69 -7.57 -13.82
C GLY A 52 6.69 -6.53 -13.35
N VAL A 53 7.82 -6.42 -14.05
CA VAL A 53 8.83 -5.38 -13.79
C VAL A 53 8.23 -3.98 -13.87
N LEU A 54 7.46 -3.69 -14.93
CA LEU A 54 6.82 -2.37 -15.09
C LEU A 54 5.82 -2.05 -13.97
N VAL A 55 4.98 -3.01 -13.61
CA VAL A 55 3.99 -2.84 -12.52
C VAL A 55 4.69 -2.64 -11.18
N LEU A 56 5.77 -3.39 -10.91
CA LEU A 56 6.55 -3.24 -9.68
C LEU A 56 7.22 -1.87 -9.60
N LEU A 57 7.77 -1.36 -10.71
CA LEU A 57 8.35 -0.01 -10.78
C LEU A 57 7.28 1.08 -10.57
N GLU A 58 6.11 0.96 -11.22
CA GLU A 58 4.97 1.86 -11.01
C GLU A 58 4.54 1.84 -9.53
N SER A 59 4.36 0.66 -8.93
CA SER A 59 3.98 0.52 -7.51
C SER A 59 5.05 1.06 -6.56
N LEU A 60 6.33 0.82 -6.81
CA LEU A 60 7.42 1.32 -5.98
C LEU A 60 7.50 2.86 -6.03
N THR A 61 7.45 3.44 -7.23
CA THR A 61 7.50 4.90 -7.40
C THR A 61 6.31 5.57 -6.74
N LEU A 62 5.10 5.04 -6.94
CA LEU A 62 3.89 5.55 -6.31
C LEU A 62 3.91 5.38 -4.79
N GLY A 63 4.33 4.21 -4.30
CA GLY A 63 4.44 3.91 -2.87
C GLY A 63 5.44 4.82 -2.16
N MET A 64 6.61 5.08 -2.78
CA MET A 64 7.61 6.01 -2.24
C MET A 64 7.10 7.45 -2.21
N LYS A 65 6.38 7.88 -3.26
CA LYS A 65 5.73 9.20 -3.29
C LYS A 65 4.70 9.33 -2.16
N ALA A 66 3.84 8.34 -2.01
CA ALA A 66 2.80 8.32 -0.97
C ALA A 66 3.40 8.31 0.43
N LEU A 67 4.44 7.51 0.68
CA LEU A 67 5.11 7.43 1.98
C LEU A 67 5.78 8.74 2.39
N ARG A 68 6.49 9.39 1.45
CA ARG A 68 7.10 10.70 1.71
C ARG A 68 6.04 11.75 2.03
N ARG A 69 4.96 11.76 1.24
CA ARG A 69 3.86 12.71 1.44
C ARG A 69 3.16 12.48 2.78
N SER A 70 2.87 11.24 3.14
CA SER A 70 2.21 10.91 4.40
C SER A 70 3.09 11.24 5.61
N ALA A 71 4.41 11.00 5.52
CA ALA A 71 5.35 11.41 6.56
C ALA A 71 5.30 12.92 6.80
N ASN A 72 5.37 13.72 5.72
CA ASN A 72 5.31 15.17 5.83
C ASN A 72 3.98 15.65 6.43
N ILE A 73 2.84 15.06 6.05
CA ILE A 73 1.53 15.45 6.57
C ILE A 73 1.37 15.04 8.03
N ALA A 74 1.79 13.82 8.42
CA ALA A 74 1.68 13.34 9.79
C ALA A 74 2.57 14.13 10.79
N MET A 75 3.59 14.82 10.28
CA MET A 75 4.49 15.67 11.07
C MET A 75 4.09 17.16 11.06
N GLN A 76 3.18 17.58 10.18
CA GLN A 76 2.68 18.96 10.12
C GLN A 76 1.65 19.17 11.22
N GLU A 77 2.11 19.55 12.41
CA GLU A 77 1.30 20.24 13.46
C GLU A 77 2.10 20.61 14.73
N ASP A 78 3.37 20.23 14.87
CA ASP A 78 4.12 20.48 16.11
C ASP A 78 4.73 21.89 16.22
N GLN A 79 4.89 22.65 15.11
CA GLN A 79 5.42 24.03 15.14
C GLN A 79 4.81 24.88 14.02
N GLY A 80 4.33 26.07 14.37
CA GLY A 80 3.90 27.07 13.39
C GLY A 80 4.99 27.37 12.36
N ASP A 81 4.61 27.36 11.09
CA ASP A 81 5.25 27.97 9.92
C ASP A 81 6.76 27.74 9.61
N GLU A 82 7.54 26.94 10.36
CA GLU A 82 8.96 26.70 10.03
C GLU A 82 9.44 25.25 10.21
N HIS A 83 8.72 24.26 9.68
CA HIS A 83 9.35 22.95 9.43
C HIS A 83 10.12 22.98 8.12
N GLU A 84 11.42 23.24 8.25
CA GLU A 84 12.45 23.05 7.23
C GLU A 84 12.34 21.61 6.70
N GLU A 85 11.85 21.45 5.46
CA GLU A 85 11.85 20.16 4.78
C GLU A 85 13.26 19.57 4.92
N LEU A 86 13.38 18.33 5.43
CA LEU A 86 14.68 17.68 5.55
C LEU A 86 15.41 17.84 4.22
N PRO A 87 16.60 18.45 4.20
CA PRO A 87 17.21 18.84 2.96
C PRO A 87 17.41 17.59 2.09
N ALA A 88 17.16 17.70 0.78
CA ALA A 88 17.04 16.53 -0.09
C ALA A 88 18.23 15.57 0.00
N TRP A 89 19.44 16.07 0.29
CA TRP A 89 20.64 15.28 0.51
C TRP A 89 20.59 14.42 1.79
N ALA A 90 19.96 14.90 2.86
CA ALA A 90 19.79 14.16 4.10
C ALA A 90 18.83 12.98 3.90
N MET A 91 17.70 13.20 3.21
CA MET A 91 16.80 12.13 2.80
C MET A 91 17.47 11.12 1.86
N ALA A 92 18.30 11.60 0.92
CA ALA A 92 19.07 10.71 0.05
C ALA A 92 20.09 9.88 0.84
N GLY A 93 20.75 10.49 1.83
CA GLY A 93 21.70 9.81 2.73
C GLY A 93 21.04 8.72 3.57
N THR A 94 19.91 9.01 4.22
CA THR A 94 19.18 8.00 5.01
C THR A 94 18.64 6.87 4.13
N LEU A 95 18.16 7.17 2.93
CA LEU A 95 17.74 6.16 1.96
C LEU A 95 18.92 5.28 1.52
N ALA A 96 20.08 5.88 1.23
CA ALA A 96 21.29 5.14 0.84
C ALA A 96 21.77 4.22 1.96
N ILE A 97 21.82 4.70 3.21
CA ILE A 97 22.18 3.88 4.38
C ILE A 97 21.19 2.73 4.56
N SER A 98 19.88 3.00 4.45
CA SER A 98 18.84 1.97 4.57
C SER A 98 18.95 0.92 3.46
N LEU A 99 19.28 1.34 2.24
CA LEU A 99 19.51 0.43 1.12
C LEU A 99 20.75 -0.44 1.33
N LEU A 100 21.86 0.16 1.78
CA LEU A 100 23.09 -0.58 2.11
C LEU A 100 22.86 -1.58 3.24
N PHE A 101 22.12 -1.19 4.28
CA PHE A 101 21.71 -2.08 5.36
C PHE A 101 20.86 -3.24 4.81
N GLY A 102 19.89 -2.96 3.94
CA GLY A 102 19.07 -3.98 3.30
C GLY A 102 19.88 -4.96 2.45
N ILE A 103 20.82 -4.47 1.64
CA ILE A 103 21.75 -5.30 0.85
C ILE A 103 22.63 -6.15 1.79
N GLY A 104 23.18 -5.54 2.84
CA GLY A 104 23.96 -6.23 3.86
C GLY A 104 23.18 -7.36 4.51
N LEU A 105 21.98 -7.07 5.00
CA LEU A 105 21.15 -8.00 5.77
C LEU A 105 20.53 -9.11 4.91
N PHE A 106 20.02 -8.81 3.72
CA PHE A 106 19.23 -9.76 2.92
C PHE A 106 20.00 -10.44 1.78
N PHE A 107 21.17 -9.90 1.39
CA PHE A 107 22.00 -10.49 0.35
C PHE A 107 23.35 -10.95 0.91
N MET A 108 24.11 -10.06 1.52
CA MET A 108 25.48 -10.37 1.95
C MET A 108 25.52 -11.32 3.16
N LEU A 109 24.69 -11.09 4.17
CA LEU A 109 24.67 -11.90 5.39
C LEU A 109 24.31 -13.38 5.12
N PRO A 110 23.24 -13.73 4.36
CA PRO A 110 22.98 -15.13 4.01
C PRO A 110 24.15 -15.79 3.29
N LEU A 111 24.78 -15.08 2.35
CA LEU A 111 25.94 -15.58 1.60
C LEU A 111 27.14 -15.82 2.51
N PHE A 112 27.40 -14.90 3.44
CA PHE A 112 28.49 -15.03 4.41
C PHE A 112 28.27 -16.22 5.35
N ILE A 113 27.05 -16.42 5.85
CA ILE A 113 26.72 -17.57 6.70
C ILE A 113 26.92 -18.88 5.93
N VAL A 114 26.44 -18.96 4.69
CA VAL A 114 26.60 -20.16 3.85
C VAL A 114 28.05 -20.42 3.50
N TRP A 115 28.83 -19.38 3.22
CA TRP A 115 30.26 -19.51 2.96
C TRP A 115 31.01 -20.12 4.18
N LEU A 116 30.61 -19.80 5.40
CA LEU A 116 31.12 -20.44 6.63
C LEU A 116 30.70 -21.92 6.77
N LEU A 117 29.52 -22.28 6.25
CA LEU A 117 28.97 -23.63 6.32
C LEU A 117 29.42 -24.53 5.17
N ASP A 118 29.79 -23.95 4.03
CA ASP A 118 30.18 -24.64 2.80
C ASP A 118 31.22 -25.75 3.02
N PRO A 119 32.27 -25.58 3.85
CA PRO A 119 33.25 -26.64 4.14
C PRO A 119 32.66 -27.92 4.76
N TYR A 120 31.49 -27.82 5.41
CA TYR A 120 30.81 -28.93 6.09
C TYR A 120 29.72 -29.58 5.23
N VAL A 121 29.42 -29.04 4.05
CA VAL A 121 28.31 -29.49 3.20
C VAL A 121 28.87 -30.01 1.88
N SER A 122 28.75 -31.32 1.63
CA SER A 122 29.32 -31.96 0.44
C SER A 122 28.49 -31.79 -0.84
N SER A 123 27.20 -31.45 -0.75
CA SER A 123 26.30 -31.39 -1.90
C SER A 123 25.96 -29.95 -2.28
N ASP A 124 26.23 -29.56 -3.53
CA ASP A 124 25.93 -28.23 -4.07
C ASP A 124 24.48 -27.80 -3.88
N PHE A 125 23.56 -28.72 -4.19
CA PHE A 125 22.13 -28.53 -4.01
C PHE A 125 21.77 -28.24 -2.55
N VAL A 126 22.34 -29.00 -1.60
CA VAL A 126 22.05 -28.84 -0.17
C VAL A 126 22.51 -27.46 0.34
N SER A 127 23.65 -26.93 -0.10
CA SER A 127 24.06 -25.56 0.27
C SER A 127 23.13 -24.49 -0.24
N ASN A 128 22.67 -24.59 -1.50
CA ASN A 128 21.75 -23.61 -2.04
C ASN A 128 20.39 -23.66 -1.32
N VAL A 129 19.94 -24.85 -0.91
CA VAL A 129 18.76 -25.01 -0.05
C VAL A 129 18.99 -24.39 1.33
N ILE A 130 20.16 -24.61 1.94
CA ILE A 130 20.55 -23.98 3.22
C ILE A 130 20.58 -22.45 3.10
N GLU A 131 21.19 -21.90 2.04
CA GLU A 131 21.16 -20.46 1.73
C GLU A 131 19.73 -19.93 1.66
N GLY A 132 18.85 -20.67 0.99
CA GLY A 132 17.44 -20.38 0.91
C GLY A 132 16.73 -20.36 2.25
N ALA A 133 16.95 -21.38 3.08
CA ALA A 133 16.39 -21.49 4.41
C ALA A 133 16.88 -20.36 5.33
N ILE A 134 18.17 -20.00 5.26
CA ILE A 134 18.75 -18.88 6.00
C ILE A 134 18.09 -17.57 5.56
N ARG A 135 17.95 -17.32 4.25
CA ARG A 135 17.29 -16.13 3.72
C ARG A 135 15.84 -16.01 4.20
N LEU A 136 15.09 -17.11 4.15
CA LEU A 136 13.71 -17.16 4.66
C LEU A 136 13.65 -16.87 6.16
N THR A 137 14.57 -17.47 6.93
CA THR A 137 14.66 -17.26 8.38
C THR A 137 14.98 -15.81 8.72
N ILE A 138 15.93 -15.19 8.02
CA ILE A 138 16.27 -13.77 8.18
C ILE A 138 15.07 -12.89 7.86
N LEU A 139 14.37 -13.13 6.74
CA LEU A 139 13.18 -12.37 6.37
C LEU A 139 12.10 -12.43 7.45
N VAL A 140 11.71 -13.63 7.88
CA VAL A 140 10.64 -13.82 8.87
C VAL A 140 11.05 -13.22 10.22
N SER A 141 12.29 -13.43 10.64
CA SER A 141 12.81 -12.90 11.91
C SER A 141 12.87 -11.37 11.88
N TYR A 142 13.32 -10.78 10.79
CA TYR A 142 13.36 -9.32 10.62
C TYR A 142 11.96 -8.72 10.75
N ILE A 143 10.97 -9.22 10.01
CA ILE A 143 9.58 -8.73 10.07
C ILE A 143 9.03 -8.84 11.51
N LYS A 144 9.30 -9.96 12.19
CA LYS A 144 8.86 -10.16 13.57
C LYS A 144 9.48 -9.14 14.52
N VAL A 145 10.78 -8.84 14.37
CA VAL A 145 11.51 -7.90 15.23
C VAL A 145 11.04 -6.46 15.02
N ILE A 146 10.95 -5.99 13.77
CA ILE A 146 10.50 -4.61 13.50
C ILE A 146 9.04 -4.40 13.91
N GLY A 147 8.23 -5.46 13.86
CA GLY A 147 6.83 -5.44 14.30
C GLY A 147 6.64 -5.23 15.81
N PHE A 148 7.72 -5.14 16.59
CA PHE A 148 7.65 -4.72 17.99
C PHE A 148 7.63 -3.19 18.17
N SER A 149 8.13 -2.43 17.20
CA SER A 149 8.07 -0.96 17.20
C SER A 149 6.63 -0.46 17.13
N SER A 150 6.29 0.58 17.90
CA SER A 150 4.97 1.24 17.89
C SER A 150 4.59 1.73 16.50
N ASP A 151 5.54 2.33 15.79
CA ASP A 151 5.29 2.97 14.49
C ASP A 151 4.97 1.91 13.43
N ILE A 152 5.73 0.81 13.43
CA ILE A 152 5.49 -0.32 12.52
C ILE A 152 4.19 -1.05 12.87
N LYS A 153 3.84 -1.18 14.16
CA LYS A 153 2.55 -1.73 14.57
C LYS A 153 1.39 -0.90 14.02
N ARG A 154 1.48 0.43 14.08
CA ARG A 154 0.47 1.33 13.52
C ARG A 154 0.36 1.16 12.00
N VAL A 155 1.49 1.12 11.28
CA VAL A 155 1.50 0.85 9.83
C VAL A 155 0.87 -0.51 9.50
N PHE A 156 1.17 -1.56 10.27
CA PHE A 156 0.54 -2.88 10.09
C PHE A 156 -0.97 -2.87 10.39
N ALA A 157 -1.44 -2.00 11.27
CA ALA A 157 -2.87 -1.84 11.54
C ALA A 157 -3.57 -1.11 10.38
N TYR A 158 -3.00 -0.01 9.86
CA TYR A 158 -3.48 0.62 8.61
C TYR A 158 -3.48 -0.35 7.42
N HIS A 159 -2.50 -1.26 7.36
CA HIS A 159 -2.48 -2.32 6.34
C HIS A 159 -3.63 -3.33 6.53
N GLY A 160 -3.94 -3.69 7.78
CA GLY A 160 -5.15 -4.46 8.09
C GLY A 160 -6.42 -3.72 7.65
N ALA A 161 -6.52 -2.43 7.94
CA ALA A 161 -7.66 -1.59 7.56
C ALA A 161 -7.84 -1.52 6.03
N GLU A 162 -6.76 -1.36 5.28
CA GLU A 162 -6.79 -1.38 3.81
C GLU A 162 -7.36 -2.69 3.27
N HIS A 163 -6.86 -3.83 3.76
CA HIS A 163 -7.38 -5.13 3.35
C HIS A 163 -8.85 -5.33 3.69
N MET A 164 -9.27 -4.92 4.88
CA MET A 164 -10.66 -5.05 5.32
C MET A 164 -11.59 -4.15 4.48
N ALA A 165 -11.16 -2.92 4.16
CA ALA A 165 -11.91 -2.01 3.29
C ALA A 165 -12.02 -2.56 1.86
N VAL A 166 -10.93 -3.10 1.31
CA VAL A 166 -10.95 -3.77 -0.01
C VAL A 166 -11.92 -4.94 0.00
N HIS A 167 -11.81 -5.86 0.97
CA HIS A 167 -12.74 -7.01 1.11
C HIS A 167 -14.21 -6.56 1.14
N THR A 168 -14.51 -5.50 1.91
CA THR A 168 -15.86 -4.94 2.03
C THR A 168 -16.41 -4.49 0.68
N HIS A 169 -15.60 -3.76 -0.08
CA HIS A 169 -15.95 -3.34 -1.42
C HIS A 169 -16.11 -4.53 -2.39
N GLU A 170 -15.25 -5.55 -2.29
CA GLU A 170 -15.35 -6.76 -3.14
C GLU A 170 -16.62 -7.56 -2.86
N ALA A 171 -17.06 -7.58 -1.61
CA ALA A 171 -18.32 -8.17 -1.19
C ALA A 171 -19.55 -7.34 -1.60
N GLY A 172 -19.35 -6.17 -2.21
CA GLY A 172 -20.44 -5.26 -2.61
C GLY A 172 -21.19 -4.64 -1.44
N LEU A 173 -20.57 -4.60 -0.24
CA LEU A 173 -21.17 -4.00 0.94
C LEU A 173 -20.84 -2.50 1.03
N PRO A 174 -21.73 -1.68 1.64
CA PRO A 174 -21.43 -0.29 1.93
C PRO A 174 -20.15 -0.14 2.78
N LEU A 175 -19.28 0.80 2.41
CA LEU A 175 -18.02 1.11 3.09
C LEU A 175 -18.28 1.91 4.38
N ILE A 176 -18.85 1.24 5.37
CA ILE A 176 -19.05 1.76 6.74
C ILE A 176 -18.28 0.89 7.74
N VAL A 177 -17.89 1.47 8.87
CA VAL A 177 -17.04 0.83 9.88
C VAL A 177 -17.60 -0.53 10.32
N GLU A 178 -18.92 -0.63 10.51
CA GLU A 178 -19.62 -1.84 10.94
C GLU A 178 -19.46 -2.99 9.94
N ASN A 179 -19.42 -2.69 8.64
CA ASN A 179 -19.23 -3.70 7.60
C ASN A 179 -17.75 -4.07 7.46
N VAL A 180 -16.85 -3.09 7.54
CA VAL A 180 -15.41 -3.31 7.42
C VAL A 180 -14.89 -4.22 8.53
N ARG A 181 -15.36 -4.03 9.77
CA ARG A 181 -15.01 -4.86 10.94
C ARG A 181 -15.29 -6.36 10.76
N LYS A 182 -16.18 -6.75 9.85
CA LYS A 182 -16.57 -8.16 9.65
C LYS A 182 -15.51 -8.96 8.88
N PHE A 183 -14.59 -8.30 8.19
CA PHE A 183 -13.58 -8.95 7.36
C PHE A 183 -12.26 -9.16 8.09
N GLY A 184 -11.53 -10.20 7.69
CA GLY A 184 -10.21 -10.49 8.23
C GLY A 184 -9.14 -9.59 7.62
N THR A 185 -8.05 -9.39 8.37
CA THR A 185 -6.90 -8.61 7.89
C THR A 185 -6.11 -9.28 6.76
N PRO A 186 -6.01 -10.62 6.61
CA PRO A 186 -5.28 -11.20 5.48
C PRO A 186 -6.08 -11.12 4.16
N HIS A 187 -5.41 -10.73 3.08
CA HIS A 187 -5.98 -10.62 1.74
C HIS A 187 -5.12 -11.36 0.69
N PRO A 188 -5.70 -12.23 -0.17
CA PRO A 188 -4.94 -13.08 -1.11
C PRO A 188 -4.20 -12.30 -2.22
N ARG A 189 -4.59 -11.06 -2.48
CA ARG A 189 -3.98 -10.16 -3.48
C ARG A 189 -2.96 -9.16 -2.92
N CYS A 190 -2.59 -9.27 -1.65
CA CYS A 190 -1.66 -8.34 -1.03
C CYS A 190 -0.23 -8.46 -1.61
N GLY A 191 0.42 -7.31 -1.80
CA GLY A 191 1.82 -7.22 -2.18
C GLY A 191 2.80 -7.76 -1.14
N THR A 192 2.45 -7.94 0.14
CA THR A 192 3.37 -8.60 1.10
C THR A 192 3.63 -10.07 0.80
N ALA A 193 2.70 -10.73 0.09
CA ALA A 193 2.95 -12.05 -0.48
C ALA A 193 4.06 -12.02 -1.55
N PHE A 194 4.34 -10.85 -2.15
CA PHE A 194 5.42 -10.65 -3.11
C PHE A 194 6.79 -10.94 -2.51
N LEU A 195 7.11 -10.37 -1.35
CA LEU A 195 8.43 -10.58 -0.72
C LEU A 195 8.67 -12.06 -0.41
N LEU A 196 7.67 -12.75 0.14
CA LEU A 196 7.76 -14.19 0.38
C LEU A 196 7.94 -14.98 -0.92
N THR A 197 7.14 -14.67 -1.94
CA THR A 197 7.18 -15.36 -3.23
C THR A 197 8.53 -15.14 -3.91
N VAL A 198 9.12 -13.94 -3.83
CA VAL A 198 10.47 -13.65 -4.32
C VAL A 198 11.50 -14.52 -3.62
N VAL A 199 11.42 -14.64 -2.28
CA VAL A 199 12.33 -15.54 -1.56
C VAL A 199 12.13 -16.98 -2.00
N LEU A 200 10.91 -17.51 -2.01
CA LEU A 200 10.65 -18.91 -2.39
C LEU A 200 11.08 -19.23 -3.84
N VAL A 201 10.77 -18.35 -4.79
CA VAL A 201 11.23 -18.48 -6.18
C VAL A 201 12.75 -18.40 -6.27
N SER A 202 13.40 -17.53 -5.49
CA SER A 202 14.86 -17.44 -5.45
C SER A 202 15.51 -18.74 -4.99
N ILE A 203 14.91 -19.45 -4.02
CA ILE A 203 15.42 -20.76 -3.54
C ILE A 203 15.40 -21.76 -4.70
N ILE A 204 14.29 -21.83 -5.42
CA ILE A 204 14.13 -22.75 -6.56
C ILE A 204 15.13 -22.39 -7.66
N VAL A 205 15.21 -21.12 -8.06
CA VAL A 205 16.11 -20.67 -9.13
C VAL A 205 17.57 -20.95 -8.77
N PHE A 206 18.02 -20.57 -7.57
CA PHE A 206 19.42 -20.74 -7.17
C PHE A 206 19.79 -22.19 -6.87
N ALA A 207 18.84 -23.06 -6.50
CA ALA A 207 19.09 -24.49 -6.33
C ALA A 207 19.71 -25.14 -7.59
N PHE A 208 19.40 -24.62 -8.79
CA PHE A 208 19.93 -25.12 -10.05
C PHE A 208 21.25 -24.45 -10.49
N LEU A 209 21.72 -23.41 -9.79
CA LEU A 209 22.93 -22.66 -10.18
C LEU A 209 24.25 -23.25 -9.65
N GLN A 210 24.22 -24.44 -9.03
CA GLN A 210 25.39 -25.09 -8.41
C GLN A 210 26.14 -24.17 -7.43
N ARG A 211 27.41 -24.45 -7.12
CA ARG A 211 28.27 -23.59 -6.28
C ARG A 211 29.37 -22.93 -7.12
N PRO A 212 29.10 -21.81 -7.81
CA PRO A 212 30.16 -21.05 -8.44
C PRO A 212 31.06 -20.38 -7.38
N PRO A 213 32.26 -19.91 -7.79
CA PRO A 213 33.10 -19.02 -6.98
C PRO A 213 32.31 -17.84 -6.42
N ILE A 214 32.76 -17.30 -5.30
CA ILE A 214 31.99 -16.31 -4.51
C ILE A 214 31.63 -15.06 -5.32
N GLU A 215 32.49 -14.64 -6.25
CA GLU A 215 32.26 -13.47 -7.10
C GLU A 215 31.07 -13.72 -8.04
N TRP A 216 31.05 -14.88 -8.70
CA TRP A 216 29.95 -15.30 -9.56
C TRP A 216 28.68 -15.59 -8.77
N ARG A 217 28.82 -16.07 -7.53
CA ARG A 217 27.69 -16.22 -6.62
C ARG A 217 27.05 -14.85 -6.36
N ILE A 218 27.81 -13.86 -5.91
CA ILE A 218 27.31 -12.50 -5.66
C ILE A 218 26.70 -11.91 -6.93
N PHE A 219 27.40 -11.97 -8.07
CA PHE A 219 26.91 -11.44 -9.34
C PHE A 219 25.59 -12.08 -9.76
N SER A 220 25.49 -13.42 -9.70
CA SER A 220 24.25 -14.14 -10.07
C SER A 220 23.06 -13.74 -9.19
N ARG A 221 23.28 -13.50 -7.89
CA ARG A 221 22.20 -13.10 -6.97
C ARG A 221 21.65 -11.71 -7.30
N ILE A 222 22.50 -10.78 -7.72
CA ILE A 222 22.11 -9.43 -8.11
C ILE A 222 21.48 -9.43 -9.51
N ALA A 223 22.14 -10.08 -10.48
CA ALA A 223 21.71 -10.12 -11.87
C ALA A 223 20.35 -10.82 -12.06
N LEU A 224 20.04 -11.82 -11.24
CA LEU A 224 18.77 -12.55 -11.32
C LEU A 224 17.61 -11.90 -10.54
N VAL A 225 17.82 -10.82 -9.78
CA VAL A 225 16.73 -10.13 -9.06
C VAL A 225 15.57 -9.74 -9.98
N PRO A 226 15.79 -9.08 -11.15
CA PRO A 226 14.69 -8.68 -12.02
C PRO A 226 13.92 -9.88 -12.59
N VAL A 227 14.64 -10.97 -12.90
CA VAL A 227 14.05 -12.20 -13.41
C VAL A 227 13.18 -12.86 -12.34
N ILE A 228 13.71 -13.03 -11.12
CA ILE A 228 12.98 -13.60 -9.99
C ILE A 228 11.74 -12.75 -9.69
N ALA A 229 11.88 -11.43 -9.61
CA ALA A 229 10.77 -10.51 -9.38
C ALA A 229 9.68 -10.63 -10.45
N ALA A 230 10.06 -10.73 -11.73
CA ALA A 230 9.13 -10.93 -12.83
C ALA A 230 8.36 -12.25 -12.70
N PHE A 231 9.04 -13.36 -12.42
CA PHE A 231 8.40 -14.65 -12.20
C PHE A 231 7.48 -14.65 -10.98
N SER A 232 7.93 -14.07 -9.86
CA SER A 232 7.11 -13.96 -8.64
C SER A 232 5.84 -13.15 -8.87
N TYR A 233 5.92 -12.06 -9.64
CA TYR A 233 4.74 -11.29 -10.04
C TYR A 233 3.76 -12.14 -10.84
N GLU A 234 4.23 -12.91 -11.83
CA GLU A 234 3.36 -13.77 -12.63
C GLU A 234 2.69 -14.87 -11.80
N ILE A 235 3.43 -15.49 -10.86
CA ILE A 235 2.88 -16.50 -9.95
C ILE A 235 1.77 -15.91 -9.08
N ILE A 236 1.99 -14.72 -8.49
CA ILE A 236 0.99 -14.07 -7.64
C ILE A 236 -0.23 -13.66 -8.46
N ARG A 237 -0.01 -13.08 -9.64
CA ARG A 237 -1.09 -12.69 -10.53
C ARG A 237 -1.93 -13.91 -10.94
N PHE A 238 -1.27 -15.01 -11.30
CA PHE A 238 -1.95 -16.25 -11.66
C PHE A 238 -2.73 -16.84 -10.49
N SER A 239 -2.12 -16.90 -9.30
CA SER A 239 -2.78 -17.37 -8.07
C SER A 239 -3.99 -16.50 -7.71
N GLY A 240 -3.83 -15.19 -7.80
CA GLY A 240 -4.89 -14.21 -7.54
C GLY A 240 -6.05 -14.27 -8.54
N ALA A 241 -5.80 -14.71 -9.77
CA ALA A 241 -6.84 -14.96 -10.78
C ALA A 241 -7.56 -16.30 -10.60
N HIS A 242 -6.97 -17.25 -9.86
CA HIS A 242 -7.50 -18.61 -9.67
C HIS A 242 -7.72 -18.95 -8.19
N GLN A 243 -8.21 -17.98 -7.41
CA GLN A 243 -8.38 -18.14 -5.95
C GLN A 243 -9.34 -19.27 -5.56
N GLU A 244 -10.34 -19.58 -6.40
CA GLU A 244 -11.27 -20.67 -6.14
C GLU A 244 -10.65 -22.06 -6.37
N ALA A 245 -9.63 -22.14 -7.23
CA ALA A 245 -8.97 -23.38 -7.54
C ALA A 245 -8.06 -23.83 -6.39
N TRP A 246 -7.93 -25.15 -6.21
CA TRP A 246 -7.13 -25.73 -5.12
C TRP A 246 -5.66 -25.29 -5.17
N PHE A 247 -5.08 -25.17 -6.38
CA PHE A 247 -3.69 -24.74 -6.57
C PHE A 247 -3.50 -23.25 -6.29
N GLY A 248 -4.47 -22.39 -6.62
CA GLY A 248 -4.41 -20.97 -6.28
C GLY A 248 -4.45 -20.76 -4.76
N ARG A 249 -5.30 -21.52 -4.07
CA ARG A 249 -5.30 -21.53 -2.60
C ARG A 249 -3.97 -21.99 -2.02
N LEU A 250 -3.39 -23.07 -2.56
CA LEU A 250 -2.12 -23.61 -2.09
C LEU A 250 -0.97 -22.60 -2.25
N ILE A 251 -0.88 -21.92 -3.41
CA ILE A 251 0.17 -20.93 -3.69
C ILE A 251 0.01 -19.68 -2.81
N SER A 252 -1.22 -19.23 -2.57
CA SER A 252 -1.49 -18.03 -1.76
C SER A 252 -1.34 -18.28 -0.25
N GLN A 253 -1.48 -19.52 0.24
CA GLN A 253 -1.49 -19.83 1.67
C GLN A 253 -0.24 -19.38 2.44
N PRO A 254 1.00 -19.64 1.98
CA PRO A 254 2.20 -19.15 2.65
C PRO A 254 2.18 -17.62 2.81
N GLY A 255 1.71 -16.90 1.78
CA GLY A 255 1.57 -15.45 1.82
C GLY A 255 0.54 -14.99 2.85
N LEU A 256 -0.60 -15.67 2.95
CA LEU A 256 -1.63 -15.38 3.97
C LEU A 256 -1.12 -15.64 5.39
N ILE A 257 -0.28 -16.65 5.59
CA ILE A 257 0.36 -16.91 6.88
C ILE A 257 1.34 -15.78 7.23
N LEU A 258 2.19 -15.37 6.28
CA LEU A 258 3.12 -14.27 6.50
C LEU A 258 2.41 -12.96 6.80
N GLN A 259 1.25 -12.71 6.18
CA GLN A 259 0.44 -11.53 6.43
C GLN A 259 -0.01 -11.40 7.89
N ARG A 260 -0.11 -12.49 8.64
CA ARG A 260 -0.38 -12.43 10.09
C ARG A 260 0.73 -11.75 10.89
N LEU A 261 1.93 -11.64 10.32
CA LEU A 261 3.05 -10.88 10.89
C LEU A 261 3.08 -9.42 10.41
N THR A 262 2.54 -9.11 9.23
CA THR A 262 2.59 -7.78 8.60
C THR A 262 1.25 -7.04 8.61
N THR A 263 0.22 -7.59 9.24
CA THR A 263 -1.08 -6.95 9.47
C THR A 263 -1.42 -7.03 10.95
N ARG A 264 -2.16 -6.04 11.44
CA ARG A 264 -2.73 -5.99 12.79
C ARG A 264 -4.19 -5.58 12.70
N GLN A 265 -4.95 -5.91 13.74
CA GLN A 265 -6.34 -5.46 13.83
C GLN A 265 -6.34 -3.94 14.01
N PRO A 266 -6.96 -3.19 13.10
CA PRO A 266 -7.09 -1.74 13.23
C PRO A 266 -8.17 -1.36 14.24
N ASP A 267 -8.04 -0.16 14.78
CA ASP A 267 -9.16 0.53 15.43
C ASP A 267 -10.07 1.24 14.40
N ASP A 268 -11.18 1.79 14.87
CA ASP A 268 -12.16 2.46 14.00
C ASP A 268 -11.58 3.69 13.31
N SER A 269 -10.71 4.43 13.98
CA SER A 269 -10.09 5.62 13.41
C SER A 269 -9.22 5.27 12.20
N GLN A 270 -8.58 4.11 12.22
CA GLN A 270 -7.80 3.58 11.10
C GLN A 270 -8.69 3.01 10.00
N ILE A 271 -9.80 2.38 10.36
CA ILE A 271 -10.82 1.90 9.40
C ILE A 271 -11.44 3.08 8.63
N GLU A 272 -11.77 4.18 9.31
CA GLU A 272 -12.29 5.40 8.69
C GLU A 272 -11.32 5.94 7.62
N VAL A 273 -10.02 5.96 7.90
CA VAL A 273 -9.00 6.40 6.94
C VAL A 273 -8.95 5.48 5.72
N ALA A 274 -9.05 4.16 5.92
CA ALA A 274 -9.08 3.19 4.83
C ALA A 274 -10.36 3.31 3.96
N ILE A 275 -11.52 3.52 4.59
CA ILE A 275 -12.79 3.80 3.92
C ILE A 275 -12.64 5.07 3.07
N CYS A 276 -12.15 6.14 3.68
CA CYS A 276 -11.94 7.45 3.06
C CYS A 276 -11.04 7.35 1.82
N ALA A 277 -9.90 6.65 1.91
CA ALA A 277 -9.03 6.40 0.76
C ALA A 277 -9.70 5.56 -0.33
N MET A 278 -10.49 4.55 0.06
CA MET A 278 -11.15 3.65 -0.86
C MET A 278 -12.28 4.35 -1.64
N GLU A 279 -13.15 5.08 -0.94
CA GLU A 279 -14.23 5.82 -1.57
C GLU A 279 -13.73 6.97 -2.45
N ALA A 280 -12.69 7.68 -2.02
CA ALA A 280 -12.05 8.70 -2.83
C ALA A 280 -11.46 8.13 -4.13
N ALA A 281 -10.83 6.95 -4.08
CA ALA A 281 -10.34 6.27 -5.29
C ALA A 281 -11.48 5.85 -6.22
N ILE A 282 -12.59 5.35 -5.68
CA ILE A 282 -13.78 4.97 -6.46
C ILE A 282 -14.43 6.18 -7.12
N ALA A 283 -14.58 7.28 -6.38
CA ALA A 283 -15.18 8.52 -6.88
C ALA A 283 -14.35 9.10 -8.04
N ALA A 284 -13.03 9.20 -7.87
CA ALA A 284 -12.11 9.63 -8.93
C ALA A 284 -12.23 8.78 -10.20
N ASP A 285 -12.21 7.45 -10.07
CA ASP A 285 -12.35 6.54 -11.21
C ASP A 285 -13.71 6.67 -11.94
N GLN A 286 -14.74 7.18 -11.25
CA GLN A 286 -16.07 7.45 -11.79
C GLN A 286 -16.26 8.90 -12.27
N GLY A 287 -15.23 9.74 -12.19
CA GLY A 287 -15.32 11.16 -12.55
C GLY A 287 -16.20 11.98 -11.59
N ARG A 288 -16.37 11.52 -10.35
CA ARG A 288 -17.10 12.23 -9.30
C ARG A 288 -16.11 12.92 -8.37
N GLU A 289 -16.42 14.14 -7.95
CA GLU A 289 -15.74 14.75 -6.81
C GLU A 289 -16.15 14.00 -5.54
N TYR A 290 -15.16 13.60 -4.75
CA TYR A 290 -15.41 13.05 -3.42
C TYR A 290 -15.45 14.21 -2.43
N PRO A 291 -16.56 14.43 -1.71
CA PRO A 291 -16.73 15.61 -0.88
C PRO A 291 -15.62 15.73 0.16
N GLU A 292 -15.08 16.94 0.33
CA GLU A 292 -14.30 17.27 1.51
C GLU A 292 -15.23 17.19 2.73
N GLN A 293 -15.07 16.17 3.58
CA GLN A 293 -15.57 16.23 4.94
C GLN A 293 -14.88 17.40 5.65
N ILE A 294 -15.60 18.53 5.72
CA ILE A 294 -15.36 19.58 6.70
C ILE A 294 -15.77 18.97 8.04
N VAL A 295 -14.79 18.66 8.90
CA VAL A 295 -15.09 18.34 10.28
C VAL A 295 -15.43 19.66 10.96
N GLU A 296 -16.73 19.91 11.20
CA GLU A 296 -17.11 20.96 12.15
C GLU A 296 -16.48 20.60 13.48
N SER A 297 -15.55 21.43 13.94
CA SER A 297 -14.96 21.30 15.26
C SER A 297 -16.09 21.39 16.28
N VAL A 298 -16.31 20.30 17.01
CA VAL A 298 -17.22 20.29 18.16
C VAL A 298 -16.55 21.10 19.27
N ASN A 299 -16.70 22.42 19.20
CA ASN A 299 -16.56 23.32 20.33
C ASN A 299 -17.82 24.17 20.38
N GLY A 300 -18.81 23.67 21.11
CA GLY A 300 -20.07 24.35 21.34
C GLY A 300 -19.87 25.69 22.04
N VAL A 301 -20.05 26.78 21.29
CA VAL A 301 -20.64 28.03 21.78
C VAL A 301 -21.43 28.62 20.61
N GLY A 302 -22.70 28.24 20.48
CA GLY A 302 -23.64 28.88 19.57
C GLY A 302 -24.24 30.11 20.23
N THR A 303 -23.65 31.28 20.00
CA THR A 303 -24.32 32.56 20.18
C THR A 303 -25.41 32.72 19.14
N THR A 304 -26.58 33.12 19.61
CA THR A 304 -27.80 33.49 18.88
C THR A 304 -27.55 34.25 17.58
N GLY A 305 -28.11 33.75 16.47
CA GLY A 305 -28.27 34.47 15.21
C GLY A 305 -29.73 34.38 14.76
N GLU A 306 -30.39 35.53 14.69
CA GLU A 306 -31.79 35.73 14.31
C GLU A 306 -32.16 35.09 12.97
N HIS A 307 -33.27 34.34 12.98
CA HIS A 307 -34.02 34.03 11.78
C HIS A 307 -34.69 35.31 11.26
N THR A 308 -34.27 35.79 10.10
CA THR A 308 -35.07 36.71 9.27
C THR A 308 -36.00 35.87 8.39
N GLU A 309 -37.31 36.01 8.62
CA GLU A 309 -38.37 35.47 7.76
C GLU A 309 -38.39 36.21 6.40
N PRO A 310 -38.82 35.55 5.30
CA PRO A 310 -39.00 36.23 4.02
C PRO A 310 -40.30 37.03 4.01
N GLU A 311 -40.16 38.32 3.67
CA GLU A 311 -41.23 39.31 3.58
C GLU A 311 -42.21 38.98 2.45
N ALA A 312 -43.49 38.83 2.81
CA ALA A 312 -44.61 38.71 1.88
C ALA A 312 -44.94 40.08 1.26
N THR A 313 -45.03 40.14 -0.07
CA THR A 313 -45.51 41.33 -0.78
C THR A 313 -47.04 41.40 -0.75
N PRO A 314 -47.65 42.54 -0.37
CA PRO A 314 -49.10 42.73 -0.48
C PRO A 314 -49.47 43.15 -1.90
N GLY A 315 -50.62 42.62 -2.37
CA GLY A 315 -51.23 43.03 -3.63
C GLY A 315 -51.87 44.41 -3.57
N GLU A 316 -51.92 45.07 -4.73
CA GLU A 316 -52.81 46.21 -4.99
C GLU A 316 -53.77 45.86 -6.14
N GLU A 317 -55.03 46.21 -5.92
CA GLU A 317 -56.18 46.03 -6.79
C GLU A 317 -56.19 47.02 -7.96
N GLY A 318 -56.54 46.52 -9.15
CA GLY A 318 -57.60 47.04 -10.01
C GLY A 318 -57.46 48.39 -10.73
N ALA A 319 -57.39 48.35 -12.08
CA ALA A 319 -58.14 49.25 -12.96
C ALA A 319 -58.21 48.75 -14.42
N SER A 320 -59.42 48.32 -14.83
CA SER A 320 -60.12 48.52 -16.12
C SER A 320 -59.34 49.04 -17.35
N GLY A 321 -59.48 48.35 -18.50
CA GLY A 321 -59.29 48.97 -19.82
C GLY A 321 -59.28 48.02 -21.04
N ALA A 322 -60.48 47.74 -21.55
CA ALA A 322 -60.91 47.32 -22.91
C ALA A 322 -59.94 47.12 -24.11
N THR A 323 -60.45 46.31 -25.07
CA THR A 323 -60.16 46.19 -26.53
C THR A 323 -58.95 45.32 -26.91
N SER A 324 -58.89 44.56 -28.01
CA SER A 324 -59.80 43.97 -29.02
C SER A 324 -58.90 43.20 -29.99
N ASP A 325 -59.38 42.09 -30.54
CA ASP A 325 -59.00 41.46 -31.83
C ASP A 325 -57.56 40.95 -32.10
N GLY A 326 -57.50 39.71 -32.60
CA GLY A 326 -56.34 39.11 -33.26
C GLY A 326 -56.25 37.60 -33.12
#